data_AF-A0A1G0CM88-F1
#
_entry.id   AF-A0A1G0CM88-F1
#
_cell.length_a   1.000
_cell.length_b   1.000
_cell.length_c   1.000
_cell.angle_alpha   90.00
_cell.angle_beta   90.00
_cell.angle_gamma   90.00
#
_symmetry.space_group_name_H-M   'P 1'
#
loop_
_entity.id
_entity.type
_entity.pdbx_description
1 polymer ?
#
loop_
_entity_poly.entity_id
_entity_poly.type
_entity_poly.pdbx_seq_one_letter_code
_entity_poly.pdbx_strand_id
1 'polypeptide(L)'
;MQNFIDRASNLPVINGAAKIKSDNLPLGYILDPSNPLVSNSIDAVKNNFLTGIRCVPLSLEQVNTYMAASSLLHSLDGWVYLSHAVESLLKGDNGISIHLAYYAELRASMSFLASEGIGIFDHQHIHVDSSNLIAQDPGVRYYNRQRQRYEYKRVGTHIMVWEAIEKWSTSNVKPINSEILKVFSVNGKTFEEWVNAFPYSGTVTGTNVIKQWMKDWNFDVNFFTDDRRMRNEVSYRPQRLNINPPTYTVNEVIKELSSYWDILEPYQTNKFQLLDKHLLRILLQKMYTNLSPTIKTNNSLEEIIVDTLNNLGETHNPSIIDFLKDVHGTHKIFTEAQNKALDPITNSLNPLSVIARATLMLRISTGNTSLIFKNAGVDKSDLSDLWESYGVENGFWNAGSTPNDFTELWDDIKDHIEDVTSWAISKSPDLSLFQIYDDGAIPNSFNYFKQFHRACLWGI
;
A
#
# COMPACT_ATOMS: atom_id res chain seq x y z
N MET A 1 12.30 19.28 -6.09
CA MET A 1 11.73 18.00 -5.63
C MET A 1 12.70 16.84 -5.66
N GLN A 2 13.33 16.48 -6.79
CA GLN A 2 14.20 15.29 -6.84
C GLN A 2 15.27 15.25 -5.73
N ASN A 3 16.04 16.32 -5.55
CA ASN A 3 17.03 16.41 -4.45
C ASN A 3 16.43 16.27 -3.03
N PHE A 4 15.16 16.63 -2.84
CA PHE A 4 14.48 16.49 -1.55
C PHE A 4 14.18 14.99 -1.28
N ILE A 5 13.78 14.25 -2.30
CA ILE A 5 13.50 12.82 -2.22
C ILE A 5 14.78 12.00 -2.13
N ASP A 6 15.79 12.35 -2.93
CA ASP A 6 17.08 11.67 -2.98
C ASP A 6 17.86 11.73 -1.66
N ARG A 7 17.65 12.79 -0.86
CA ARG A 7 18.29 12.98 0.45
C ARG A 7 17.57 12.28 1.60
N ALA A 8 16.26 12.07 1.49
CA ALA A 8 15.49 11.41 2.55
C ALA A 8 16.06 10.04 2.88
N SER A 9 16.02 9.62 4.14
CA SER A 9 16.57 8.34 4.59
C SER A 9 15.63 7.61 5.53
N ASN A 10 15.62 6.27 5.42
CA ASN A 10 14.89 5.41 6.35
C ASN A 10 15.63 5.20 7.69
N LEU A 11 16.94 5.46 7.75
CA LEU A 11 17.75 5.25 8.97
C LEU A 11 17.23 6.06 10.18
N PRO A 12 16.92 7.37 10.06
CA PRO A 12 16.28 8.12 11.15
C PRO A 12 14.95 7.53 11.59
N VAL A 13 14.18 6.92 10.68
CA VAL A 13 12.89 6.29 10.98
C VAL A 13 13.09 5.00 11.78
N ILE A 14 14.07 4.17 11.40
CA ILE A 14 14.47 2.97 12.17
C ILE A 14 14.91 3.38 13.59
N ASN A 15 15.73 4.43 13.70
CA ASN A 15 16.13 4.97 15.01
C ASN A 15 14.93 5.48 15.81
N GLY A 16 13.94 6.09 15.15
CA GLY A 16 12.68 6.50 15.74
C GLY A 16 11.86 5.34 16.29
N ALA A 17 11.73 4.24 15.53
CA ALA A 17 11.04 3.03 15.99
C ALA A 17 11.76 2.38 17.19
N ALA A 18 13.09 2.36 17.20
CA ALA A 18 13.87 1.85 18.33
C ALA A 18 13.64 2.69 19.59
N LYS A 19 13.54 4.02 19.42
CA LYS A 19 13.22 4.95 20.51
C LYS A 19 11.78 4.79 21.01
N ILE A 20 10.82 4.57 20.11
CA ILE A 20 9.44 4.23 20.49
C ILE A 20 9.43 2.99 21.39
N LYS A 21 10.17 1.93 21.03
CA LYS A 21 10.29 0.72 21.84
C LYS A 21 10.90 0.97 23.22
N SER A 22 11.99 1.74 23.30
CA SER A 22 12.67 1.93 24.58
C SER A 22 11.95 2.88 25.54
N ASP A 23 11.26 3.90 25.01
CA ASP A 23 10.80 5.02 25.83
C ASP A 23 9.26 5.19 25.85
N ASN A 24 8.57 4.90 24.74
CA ASN A 24 7.14 5.21 24.61
C ASN A 24 6.26 3.99 24.90
N LEU A 25 6.58 2.83 24.34
CA LEU A 25 5.79 1.59 24.52
C LEU A 25 5.70 1.14 25.98
N PRO A 26 6.75 1.24 26.83
CA PRO A 26 6.63 0.95 28.26
C PRO A 26 5.64 1.85 29.01
N LEU A 27 5.28 2.99 28.43
CA LEU A 27 4.32 3.95 28.95
C LEU A 27 2.93 3.81 28.30
N GLY A 28 2.75 2.85 27.39
CA GLY A 28 1.48 2.60 26.68
C GLY A 28 1.20 3.56 25.52
N TYR A 29 2.23 4.21 24.95
CA TYR A 29 2.06 5.14 23.83
C TYR A 29 2.91 4.73 22.61
N ILE A 30 2.33 4.81 21.41
CA ILE A 30 3.11 4.68 20.16
C ILE A 30 3.97 5.93 19.90
N LEU A 31 3.54 7.08 20.40
CA LEU A 31 4.22 8.35 20.27
C LEU A 31 3.98 9.17 21.54
N ASP A 32 5.03 9.80 22.08
CA ASP A 32 4.94 10.69 23.24
C ASP A 32 3.83 11.74 23.02
N PRO A 33 2.80 11.79 23.90
CA PRO A 33 1.71 12.77 23.78
C PRO A 33 2.15 14.24 23.82
N SER A 34 3.34 14.53 24.36
CA SER A 34 3.95 15.85 24.40
C SER A 34 4.65 16.25 23.08
N ASN A 35 4.82 15.30 22.15
CA ASN A 35 5.40 15.57 20.84
C ASN A 35 4.52 16.59 20.09
N PRO A 36 5.05 17.77 19.69
CA PRO A 36 4.28 18.82 19.02
C PRO A 36 3.58 18.37 17.74
N LEU A 37 4.07 17.28 17.12
CA LEU A 37 3.51 16.71 15.90
C LEU A 37 2.24 15.88 16.14
N VAL A 38 1.89 15.54 17.39
CA VAL A 38 0.64 14.82 17.72
C VAL A 38 -0.58 15.72 17.58
N SER A 39 -0.53 16.92 18.18
CA SER A 39 -1.70 17.78 18.34
C SER A 39 -1.85 18.85 17.25
N ASN A 40 -0.73 19.37 16.71
CA ASN A 40 -0.76 20.40 15.67
C ASN A 40 0.46 20.29 14.74
N SER A 41 0.52 19.18 14.01
CA SER A 41 1.65 18.85 13.14
C SER A 41 1.96 19.94 12.11
N ILE A 42 0.94 20.59 11.54
CA ILE A 42 1.10 21.63 10.52
C ILE A 42 1.81 22.86 11.12
N ASP A 43 1.32 23.39 12.24
CA ASP A 43 1.95 24.57 12.85
C ASP A 43 3.29 24.23 13.48
N ALA A 44 3.46 23.03 14.03
CA ALA A 44 4.74 22.58 14.59
C ALA A 44 5.84 22.56 13.50
N VAL A 45 5.56 21.97 12.33
CA VAL A 45 6.50 21.98 11.21
C VAL A 45 6.70 23.38 10.66
N LYS A 46 5.63 24.18 10.51
CA LYS A 46 5.75 25.56 10.06
C LYS A 46 6.67 26.38 10.99
N ASN A 47 6.47 26.27 12.31
CA ASN A 47 7.23 27.00 13.32
C ASN A 47 8.70 26.59 13.38
N ASN A 48 9.01 25.33 13.04
CA ASN A 48 10.39 24.83 12.96
C ASN A 48 11.26 25.62 11.96
N PHE A 49 10.66 26.12 10.87
CA PHE A 49 11.37 26.85 9.81
C PHE A 49 11.16 28.36 9.83
N LEU A 50 10.47 28.90 10.84
CA LEU A 50 10.41 30.34 11.05
C LEU A 50 11.73 30.84 11.65
N THR A 51 12.00 32.14 11.46
CA THR A 51 13.14 32.82 12.10
C THR A 51 12.62 33.85 13.11
N GLY A 52 13.04 33.79 14.38
CA GLY A 52 12.69 34.78 15.41
C GLY A 52 12.39 34.21 16.81
N ILE A 53 11.96 35.08 17.73
CA ILE A 53 11.85 34.82 19.20
C ILE A 53 10.77 33.79 19.59
N ARG A 54 9.85 33.42 18.67
CA ARG A 54 8.76 32.46 18.92
C ARG A 54 8.97 31.07 18.27
N CYS A 55 10.19 30.75 17.84
CA CYS A 55 10.47 29.47 17.19
C CYS A 55 10.82 28.43 18.25
N VAL A 56 10.01 27.36 18.33
CA VAL A 56 10.38 26.14 19.05
C VAL A 56 10.79 25.13 17.98
N PRO A 57 12.09 24.88 17.77
CA PRO A 57 12.54 23.92 16.77
C PRO A 57 12.10 22.51 17.20
N LEU A 58 11.73 21.70 16.22
CA LEU A 58 11.48 20.29 16.43
C LEU A 58 12.81 19.60 16.72
N SER A 59 12.84 18.79 17.77
CA SER A 59 13.99 17.93 18.01
C SER A 59 14.03 16.81 16.97
N LEU A 60 15.22 16.28 16.70
CA LEU A 60 15.39 15.12 15.83
C LEU A 60 14.56 13.93 16.34
N GLU A 61 14.56 13.72 17.66
CA GLU A 61 13.80 12.65 18.30
C GLU A 61 12.30 12.78 18.04
N GLN A 62 11.75 14.00 18.14
CA GLN A 62 10.34 14.27 17.86
C GLN A 62 9.98 13.94 16.41
N VAL A 63 10.84 14.30 15.45
CA VAL A 63 10.60 14.00 14.03
C VAL A 63 10.74 12.50 13.77
N ASN A 64 11.80 11.87 14.25
CA ASN A 64 12.08 10.45 13.98
C ASN A 64 11.00 9.53 14.54
N THR A 65 10.61 9.74 15.81
CA THR A 65 9.52 8.98 16.44
C THR A 65 8.18 9.25 15.74
N TYR A 66 7.91 10.50 15.33
CA TYR A 66 6.70 10.79 14.56
C TYR A 66 6.68 10.07 13.21
N MET A 67 7.79 10.06 12.45
CA MET A 67 7.86 9.36 11.16
C MET A 67 7.65 7.86 11.31
N ALA A 68 8.25 7.24 12.34
CA ALA A 68 8.07 5.82 12.63
C ALA A 68 6.63 5.48 13.03
N ALA A 69 6.03 6.28 13.93
CA ALA A 69 4.63 6.13 14.28
C ALA A 69 3.72 6.36 13.07
N SER A 70 4.00 7.38 12.25
CA SER A 70 3.23 7.73 11.06
C SER A 70 3.28 6.64 9.99
N SER A 71 4.42 5.96 9.78
CA SER A 71 4.48 4.83 8.85
C SER A 71 3.54 3.70 9.27
N LEU A 72 3.50 3.38 10.57
CA LEU A 72 2.61 2.36 11.11
C LEU A 72 1.14 2.77 11.06
N LEU A 73 0.81 3.91 11.66
CA LEU A 73 -0.57 4.36 11.82
C LEU A 73 -1.25 4.66 10.47
N HIS A 74 -0.56 5.26 9.49
CA HIS A 74 -1.14 5.43 8.16
C HIS A 74 -1.35 4.10 7.43
N SER A 75 -0.56 3.07 7.70
CA SER A 75 -0.80 1.74 7.15
C SER A 75 -2.10 1.16 7.72
N LEU A 76 -2.26 1.19 9.06
CA LEU A 76 -3.48 0.74 9.75
C LEU A 76 -4.72 1.48 9.25
N ASP A 77 -4.66 2.82 9.18
CA ASP A 77 -5.74 3.67 8.69
C ASP A 77 -6.12 3.32 7.25
N GLY A 78 -5.13 3.12 6.38
CA GLY A 78 -5.37 2.85 4.96
C GLY A 78 -6.15 1.56 4.74
N TRP A 79 -5.84 0.52 5.53
CA TRP A 79 -6.59 -0.73 5.53
C TRP A 79 -8.05 -0.55 6.01
N VAL A 80 -8.29 0.29 7.03
CA VAL A 80 -9.64 0.65 7.48
C VAL A 80 -10.42 1.37 6.38
N TYR A 81 -9.79 2.36 5.71
CA TYR A 81 -10.39 3.02 4.54
C TYR A 81 -10.76 2.04 3.42
N LEU A 82 -9.90 1.05 3.13
CA LEU A 82 -10.19 0.02 2.14
C LEU A 82 -11.44 -0.78 2.49
N SER A 83 -11.61 -1.14 3.77
CA SER A 83 -12.77 -1.88 4.24
C SER A 83 -14.06 -1.08 4.11
N HIS A 84 -14.03 0.21 4.43
CA HIS A 84 -15.18 1.09 4.21
C HIS A 84 -15.46 1.34 2.72
N ALA A 85 -14.45 1.32 1.86
CA ALA A 85 -14.63 1.38 0.41
C ALA A 85 -15.36 0.14 -0.12
N VAL A 86 -14.97 -1.04 0.36
CA VAL A 86 -15.63 -2.32 0.05
C VAL A 86 -17.08 -2.32 0.57
N GLU A 87 -17.29 -1.88 1.82
CA GLU A 87 -18.63 -1.76 2.38
C GLU A 87 -19.54 -0.84 1.55
N SER A 88 -19.02 0.32 1.13
CA SER A 88 -19.76 1.28 0.32
C SER A 88 -20.12 0.70 -1.05
N LEU A 89 -19.20 -0.06 -1.66
CA LEU A 89 -19.42 -0.76 -2.93
C LEU A 89 -20.56 -1.79 -2.80
N LEU A 90 -20.51 -2.62 -1.76
CA LEU A 90 -21.53 -3.64 -1.49
C LEU A 90 -22.91 -3.03 -1.17
N LYS A 91 -22.95 -1.76 -0.72
CA LYS A 91 -24.18 -0.98 -0.52
C LYS A 91 -24.68 -0.26 -1.79
N GLY A 92 -23.95 -0.37 -2.90
CA GLY A 92 -24.28 0.27 -4.18
C GLY A 92 -23.79 1.70 -4.35
N ASP A 93 -22.97 2.21 -3.43
CA ASP A 93 -22.41 3.56 -3.52
C ASP A 93 -21.01 3.54 -4.14
N ASN A 94 -20.98 3.50 -5.47
CA ASN A 94 -19.74 3.48 -6.24
C ASN A 94 -18.89 4.74 -6.04
N GLY A 95 -19.53 5.91 -5.88
CA GLY A 95 -18.81 7.17 -5.75
C GLY A 95 -18.12 7.29 -4.39
N ILE A 96 -18.81 6.94 -3.30
CA ILE A 96 -18.20 6.87 -1.97
C ILE A 96 -17.15 5.76 -1.90
N SER A 97 -17.39 4.61 -2.56
CA SER A 97 -16.37 3.56 -2.66
C SER A 97 -15.08 4.06 -3.31
N ILE A 98 -15.16 4.74 -4.45
CA ILE A 98 -13.99 5.36 -5.12
C ILE A 98 -13.30 6.37 -4.19
N HIS A 99 -14.09 7.22 -3.52
CA HIS A 99 -13.53 8.21 -2.60
C HIS A 99 -12.71 7.53 -1.50
N LEU A 100 -13.26 6.53 -0.82
CA LEU A 100 -12.61 5.85 0.29
C LEU A 100 -11.42 5.01 -0.17
N ALA A 101 -11.53 4.31 -1.30
CA ALA A 101 -10.42 3.54 -1.88
C ALA A 101 -9.23 4.44 -2.26
N TYR A 102 -9.51 5.62 -2.82
CA TYR A 102 -8.47 6.62 -3.10
C TYR A 102 -7.77 7.10 -1.82
N TYR A 103 -8.52 7.28 -0.72
CA TYR A 103 -7.91 7.62 0.57
C TYR A 103 -7.12 6.46 1.17
N ALA A 104 -7.54 5.21 0.98
CA ALA A 104 -6.76 4.03 1.36
C ALA A 104 -5.39 4.02 0.64
N GLU A 105 -5.38 4.23 -0.67
CA GLU A 105 -4.16 4.33 -1.49
C GLU A 105 -3.27 5.51 -1.06
N LEU A 106 -3.87 6.67 -0.79
CA LEU A 106 -3.16 7.86 -0.29
C LEU A 106 -2.49 7.59 1.07
N ARG A 107 -3.21 6.93 1.99
CA ARG A 107 -2.69 6.56 3.32
C ARG A 107 -1.55 5.55 3.22
N ALA A 108 -1.70 4.53 2.38
CA ALA A 108 -0.62 3.58 2.09
C ALA A 108 0.62 4.29 1.53
N SER A 109 0.42 5.24 0.62
CA SER A 109 1.51 6.03 0.05
C SER A 109 2.18 6.96 1.07
N MET A 110 1.41 7.59 1.95
CA MET A 110 1.97 8.37 3.06
C MET A 110 2.73 7.50 4.05
N SER A 111 2.23 6.30 4.37
CA SER A 111 2.93 5.31 5.20
C SER A 111 4.28 4.95 4.60
N PHE A 112 4.29 4.61 3.31
CA PHE A 112 5.52 4.32 2.57
C PHE A 112 6.49 5.51 2.56
N LEU A 113 6.03 6.72 2.28
CA LEU A 113 6.89 7.92 2.32
C LEU A 113 7.45 8.20 3.71
N ALA A 114 6.65 8.03 4.76
CA ALA A 114 7.09 8.19 6.14
C ALA A 114 8.19 7.18 6.50
N SER A 115 8.05 5.92 6.06
CA SER A 115 9.10 4.91 6.23
C SER A 115 10.40 5.22 5.47
N GLU A 116 10.33 6.07 4.45
CA GLU A 116 11.49 6.56 3.68
C GLU A 116 12.07 7.87 4.23
N GLY A 117 11.54 8.38 5.35
CA GLY A 117 11.96 9.62 5.99
C GLY A 117 11.33 10.88 5.40
N ILE A 118 10.18 10.77 4.73
CA ILE A 118 9.44 11.88 4.10
C ILE A 118 8.11 12.09 4.81
N GLY A 119 7.94 13.25 5.44
CA GLY A 119 6.73 13.60 6.19
C GLY A 119 5.85 14.60 5.44
N ILE A 120 4.55 14.32 5.42
CA ILE A 120 3.57 15.05 4.63
C ILE A 120 2.62 15.84 5.54
N PHE A 121 2.77 17.17 5.60
CA PHE A 121 2.02 18.04 6.51
C PHE A 121 1.28 19.18 5.79
N ASP A 122 0.19 18.86 5.10
CA ASP A 122 -0.63 19.82 4.34
C ASP A 122 0.15 20.59 3.26
N HIS A 123 0.74 21.74 3.59
CA HIS A 123 1.62 22.53 2.70
C HIS A 123 3.03 22.74 3.29
N GLN A 124 3.43 21.94 4.27
CA GLN A 124 4.66 22.08 5.05
C GLN A 124 5.44 20.75 5.08
N HIS A 125 5.81 20.19 3.95
CA HIS A 125 6.40 18.85 3.93
C HIS A 125 7.87 18.88 4.33
N ILE A 126 8.37 17.81 4.94
CA ILE A 126 9.76 17.69 5.38
C ILE A 126 10.35 16.35 4.98
N HIS A 127 11.67 16.29 4.89
CA HIS A 127 12.39 15.03 4.99
C HIS A 127 13.41 15.09 6.13
N VAL A 128 13.85 13.90 6.54
CA VAL A 128 15.02 13.71 7.38
C VAL A 128 16.04 12.87 6.60
N ASP A 129 17.29 13.31 6.56
CA ASP A 129 18.37 12.60 5.88
C ASP A 129 19.21 11.74 6.84
N SER A 130 20.15 10.95 6.30
CA SER A 130 21.03 10.08 7.09
C SER A 130 22.01 10.85 8.01
N SER A 131 22.19 12.15 7.77
CA SER A 131 22.96 13.05 8.62
C SER A 131 22.09 13.76 9.68
N ASN A 132 20.83 13.33 9.82
CA ASN A 132 19.84 13.88 10.72
C ASN A 132 19.46 15.35 10.45
N LEU A 133 19.65 15.82 9.21
CA LEU A 133 19.14 17.12 8.80
C LEU A 133 17.64 17.02 8.53
N ILE A 134 16.87 17.88 9.22
CA ILE A 134 15.45 18.09 8.92
C ILE A 134 15.36 19.24 7.91
N ALA A 135 14.85 18.97 6.71
CA ALA A 135 14.75 19.96 5.64
C ALA A 135 13.33 20.03 5.07
N GLN A 136 12.88 21.25 4.80
CA GLN A 136 11.57 21.52 4.23
C GLN A 136 11.54 21.32 2.71
N ASP A 137 10.39 20.94 2.17
CA ASP A 137 10.21 20.87 0.73
C ASP A 137 10.42 22.24 0.07
N PRO A 138 11.09 22.29 -1.09
CA PRO A 138 11.36 23.55 -1.77
C PRO A 138 10.12 24.14 -2.47
N GLY A 139 8.96 23.47 -2.42
CA GLY A 139 7.80 23.74 -3.25
C GLY A 139 8.00 23.35 -4.71
N VAL A 140 6.92 23.51 -5.49
CA VAL A 140 6.90 23.31 -6.94
C VAL A 140 7.13 24.63 -7.65
N ARG A 141 8.03 24.63 -8.64
CA ARG A 141 8.33 25.81 -9.45
C ARG A 141 7.17 26.11 -10.40
N TYR A 142 6.67 27.34 -10.38
CA TYR A 142 5.59 27.80 -11.26
C TYR A 142 5.90 29.19 -11.83
N TYR A 143 5.34 29.51 -12.99
CA TYR A 143 5.50 30.84 -13.60
C TYR A 143 4.39 31.77 -13.12
N ASN A 144 4.75 32.79 -12.34
CA ASN A 144 3.83 33.82 -11.90
C ASN A 144 3.66 34.85 -13.03
N ARG A 145 2.53 34.76 -13.76
CA ARG A 145 2.24 35.67 -14.89
C ARG A 145 2.12 37.13 -14.48
N GLN A 146 1.60 37.41 -13.28
CA GLN A 146 1.44 38.78 -12.78
C GLN A 146 2.79 39.44 -12.47
N ARG A 147 3.73 38.67 -11.93
CA ARG A 147 5.08 39.13 -11.58
C ARG A 147 6.14 38.85 -12.64
N GLN A 148 5.74 38.23 -13.75
CA GLN A 148 6.60 37.81 -14.87
C GLN A 148 7.88 37.09 -14.42
N ARG A 149 7.78 36.23 -13.41
CA ARG A 149 8.93 35.49 -12.87
C ARG A 149 8.55 34.10 -12.39
N TYR A 150 9.54 33.22 -12.31
CA TYR A 150 9.36 31.92 -11.66
C TYR A 150 9.39 32.06 -10.15
N GLU A 151 8.43 31.42 -9.49
CA GLU A 151 8.32 31.35 -8.04
C GLU A 151 8.15 29.88 -7.62
N TYR A 152 8.32 29.60 -6.33
CA TYR A 152 8.04 28.29 -5.75
C TYR A 152 6.77 28.38 -4.93
N LYS A 153 5.84 27.45 -5.16
CA LYS A 153 4.60 27.33 -4.40
C LYS A 153 4.59 25.98 -3.71
N ARG A 154 4.32 26.00 -2.41
CA ARG A 154 4.07 24.77 -1.65
C ARG A 154 2.74 24.19 -2.08
N VAL A 155 2.73 22.88 -2.24
CA VAL A 155 1.57 22.14 -2.75
C VAL A 155 0.87 21.44 -1.60
N GLY A 156 -0.41 21.09 -1.79
CA GLY A 156 -1.17 20.37 -0.77
C GLY A 156 -0.83 18.88 -0.73
N THR A 157 -1.20 18.21 0.36
CA THR A 157 -0.98 16.78 0.66
C THR A 157 -1.05 15.87 -0.56
N HIS A 158 -2.17 15.85 -1.28
CA HIS A 158 -2.35 14.94 -2.41
C HIS A 158 -1.27 15.16 -3.47
N ILE A 159 -1.04 16.41 -3.90
CA ILE A 159 -0.06 16.70 -4.95
C ILE A 159 1.33 16.27 -4.50
N MET A 160 1.70 16.57 -3.25
CA MET A 160 3.00 16.20 -2.71
C MET A 160 3.20 14.69 -2.67
N VAL A 161 2.24 13.91 -2.18
CA VAL A 161 2.38 12.45 -2.07
C VAL A 161 2.71 11.85 -3.43
N TRP A 162 1.94 12.19 -4.46
CA TRP A 162 2.13 11.60 -5.77
C TRP A 162 3.40 12.10 -6.46
N GLU A 163 3.74 13.38 -6.32
CA GLU A 163 5.02 13.88 -6.83
C GLU A 163 6.19 13.21 -6.10
N ALA A 164 6.09 12.99 -4.79
CA ALA A 164 7.13 12.34 -4.00
C ALA A 164 7.35 10.88 -4.43
N ILE A 165 6.29 10.08 -4.59
CA ILE A 165 6.45 8.70 -5.04
C ILE A 165 6.90 8.64 -6.52
N GLU A 166 6.44 9.54 -7.39
CA GLU A 166 6.94 9.63 -8.78
C GLU A 166 8.45 9.89 -8.79
N LYS A 167 8.93 10.85 -8.00
CA LYS A 167 10.35 11.16 -7.87
C LYS A 167 11.13 10.05 -7.15
N TRP A 168 10.51 9.32 -6.24
CA TRP A 168 11.12 8.13 -5.60
C TRP A 168 11.30 7.01 -6.63
N SER A 169 10.25 6.69 -7.41
CA SER A 169 10.25 5.63 -8.41
C SER A 169 11.11 5.94 -9.66
N THR A 170 11.47 7.21 -9.88
CA THR A 170 12.38 7.63 -10.95
C THR A 170 13.79 7.98 -10.47
N SER A 171 14.02 7.99 -9.16
CA SER A 171 15.33 8.30 -8.58
C SER A 171 16.36 7.23 -8.96
N ASN A 172 17.60 7.68 -9.18
CA ASN A 172 18.74 6.80 -9.39
C ASN A 172 19.43 6.39 -8.07
N VAL A 173 19.08 7.04 -6.96
CA VAL A 173 19.67 6.77 -5.64
C VAL A 173 18.67 6.16 -4.65
N LYS A 174 17.37 6.17 -4.98
CA LYS A 174 16.35 5.43 -4.24
C LYS A 174 16.02 4.11 -4.92
N PRO A 175 15.56 3.10 -4.16
CA PRO A 175 15.85 2.94 -2.74
C PRO A 175 17.38 2.97 -2.51
N ILE A 176 17.82 3.44 -1.34
CA ILE A 176 19.26 3.60 -1.00
C ILE A 176 20.01 2.26 -1.06
N ASN A 177 19.25 1.17 -1.03
CA ASN A 177 19.64 -0.22 -0.93
C ASN A 177 18.51 -1.10 -1.50
N SER A 178 18.75 -2.40 -1.69
CA SER A 178 17.76 -3.38 -2.15
C SER A 178 16.69 -3.73 -1.09
N GLU A 179 16.54 -2.95 -0.01
CA GLU A 179 15.64 -3.24 1.12
C GLU A 179 14.18 -3.44 0.71
N ILE A 180 13.70 -2.71 -0.31
CA ILE A 180 12.33 -2.90 -0.81
C ILE A 180 12.10 -4.31 -1.39
N LEU A 181 13.15 -5.01 -1.81
CA LEU A 181 13.08 -6.41 -2.25
C LEU A 181 12.98 -7.38 -1.06
N LYS A 182 13.33 -6.95 0.17
CA LYS A 182 13.18 -7.77 1.39
C LYS A 182 11.77 -7.74 1.95
N VAL A 183 10.91 -6.85 1.45
CA VAL A 183 9.49 -6.73 1.82
C VAL A 183 8.65 -7.93 1.35
N PHE A 184 9.12 -8.61 0.30
CA PHE A 184 8.41 -9.73 -0.31
C PHE A 184 9.23 -11.00 -0.19
N SER A 185 8.53 -12.13 -0.06
CA SER A 185 9.19 -13.43 -0.02
C SER A 185 8.36 -14.51 -0.69
N VAL A 186 9.01 -15.56 -1.18
CA VAL A 186 8.37 -16.79 -1.65
C VAL A 186 9.20 -17.96 -1.17
N ASN A 187 8.56 -18.97 -0.57
CA ASN A 187 9.22 -20.15 -0.01
C ASN A 187 10.35 -19.82 0.98
N GLY A 188 10.16 -18.79 1.82
CA GLY A 188 11.17 -18.36 2.81
C GLY A 188 12.38 -17.62 2.21
N LYS A 189 12.38 -17.33 0.91
CA LYS A 189 13.39 -16.52 0.22
C LYS A 189 12.84 -15.15 -0.14
N THR A 190 13.54 -14.10 0.26
CA THR A 190 13.23 -12.71 -0.10
C THR A 190 13.40 -12.47 -1.58
N PHE A 191 12.72 -11.47 -2.16
CA PHE A 191 12.98 -11.13 -3.58
C PHE A 191 14.42 -10.69 -3.80
N GLU A 192 15.10 -10.15 -2.78
CA GLU A 192 16.52 -9.84 -2.86
C GLU A 192 17.35 -11.10 -3.15
N GLU A 193 17.08 -12.19 -2.43
CA GLU A 193 17.73 -13.49 -2.69
C GLU A 193 17.40 -14.02 -4.09
N TRP A 194 16.12 -13.98 -4.51
CA TRP A 194 15.71 -14.39 -5.86
C TRP A 194 16.42 -13.58 -6.95
N VAL A 195 16.51 -12.27 -6.78
CA VAL A 195 17.18 -11.37 -7.73
C VAL A 195 18.68 -11.65 -7.77
N ASN A 196 19.31 -11.87 -6.62
CA ASN A 196 20.75 -12.17 -6.56
C ASN A 196 21.08 -13.53 -7.20
N ALA A 197 20.19 -14.51 -7.07
CA ALA A 197 20.33 -15.82 -7.69
C ALA A 197 20.00 -15.84 -9.19
N PHE A 198 19.37 -14.79 -9.72
CA PHE A 198 19.11 -14.68 -11.15
C PHE A 198 20.43 -14.67 -11.94
N PRO A 199 20.65 -15.55 -12.94
CA PRO A 199 21.95 -15.74 -13.61
C PRO A 199 22.57 -14.47 -14.22
N TYR A 200 21.76 -13.46 -14.51
CA TYR A 200 22.17 -12.17 -15.10
C TYR A 200 21.88 -10.98 -14.18
N SER A 201 21.90 -11.19 -12.87
CA SER A 201 21.62 -10.16 -11.84
C SER A 201 22.53 -8.92 -11.93
N GLY A 202 23.75 -9.05 -12.47
CA GLY A 202 24.64 -7.93 -12.75
C GLY A 202 24.22 -7.02 -13.92
N THR A 203 23.28 -7.47 -14.76
CA THR A 203 22.82 -6.75 -15.97
C THR A 203 21.44 -6.12 -15.78
N VAL A 204 20.59 -6.70 -14.93
CA VAL A 204 19.22 -6.24 -14.71
C VAL A 204 18.97 -6.10 -13.21
N THR A 205 18.54 -4.91 -12.77
CA THR A 205 18.27 -4.66 -11.36
C THR A 205 16.80 -4.95 -11.04
N GLY A 206 16.53 -5.90 -10.14
CA GLY A 206 15.17 -6.20 -9.66
C GLY A 206 14.47 -4.97 -9.06
N THR A 207 15.23 -4.07 -8.45
CA THR A 207 14.75 -2.79 -7.92
C THR A 207 14.08 -1.91 -8.99
N ASN A 208 14.57 -1.93 -10.23
CA ASN A 208 13.94 -1.17 -11.31
C ASN A 208 12.57 -1.74 -11.69
N VAL A 209 12.36 -3.04 -11.50
CA VAL A 209 11.05 -3.67 -11.73
C VAL A 209 10.05 -3.24 -10.65
N ILE A 210 10.44 -3.21 -9.38
CA ILE A 210 9.57 -2.69 -8.30
C ILE A 210 9.22 -1.21 -8.53
N LYS A 211 10.21 -0.39 -8.91
CA LYS A 211 9.95 1.01 -9.30
C LYS A 211 8.94 1.10 -10.44
N GLN A 212 9.01 0.18 -11.41
CA GLN A 212 8.05 0.12 -12.49
C GLN A 212 6.67 -0.31 -11.99
N TRP A 213 6.54 -1.25 -11.04
CA TRP A 213 5.25 -1.59 -10.43
C TRP A 213 4.62 -0.41 -9.72
N MET A 214 5.40 0.31 -8.92
CA MET A 214 4.93 1.53 -8.28
C MET A 214 4.43 2.54 -9.33
N LYS A 215 5.03 2.59 -10.52
CA LYS A 215 4.54 3.41 -11.64
C LYS A 215 3.32 2.86 -12.33
N ASP A 216 3.28 1.58 -12.61
CA ASP A 216 2.17 0.96 -13.33
C ASP A 216 0.90 0.97 -12.46
N TRP A 217 1.05 0.83 -11.13
CA TRP A 217 -0.07 0.85 -10.20
C TRP A 217 -0.43 2.26 -9.72
N ASN A 218 0.53 3.17 -9.52
CA ASN A 218 0.25 4.49 -8.93
C ASN A 218 0.55 5.71 -9.85
N PHE A 219 1.28 5.56 -10.98
CA PHE A 219 1.82 6.69 -11.80
C PHE A 219 1.55 6.66 -13.30
N ASP A 220 0.63 5.85 -13.84
CA ASP A 220 0.12 6.25 -15.16
C ASP A 220 -0.67 7.55 -14.96
N VAL A 221 -0.02 8.65 -15.35
CA VAL A 221 -0.45 10.05 -15.15
C VAL A 221 -1.87 10.28 -15.68
N ASN A 222 -2.31 9.48 -16.66
CA ASN A 222 -3.69 9.53 -17.15
C ASN A 222 -4.67 8.92 -16.14
N PHE A 223 -4.37 7.75 -15.58
CA PHE A 223 -5.20 7.11 -14.56
C PHE A 223 -5.26 7.95 -13.30
N PHE A 224 -4.13 8.46 -12.82
CA PHE A 224 -4.11 9.23 -11.59
C PHE A 224 -4.81 10.60 -11.71
N THR A 225 -4.62 11.29 -12.84
CA THR A 225 -5.36 12.54 -13.11
C THR A 225 -6.85 12.25 -13.24
N ASP A 226 -7.21 11.14 -13.89
CA ASP A 226 -8.58 10.69 -14.01
C ASP A 226 -9.16 10.28 -12.65
N ASP A 227 -8.48 9.50 -11.82
CA ASP A 227 -8.90 9.05 -10.49
C ASP A 227 -9.02 10.20 -9.50
N ARG A 228 -8.05 11.13 -9.48
CA ARG A 228 -8.16 12.34 -8.67
C ARG A 228 -9.31 13.21 -9.15
N ARG A 229 -9.50 13.36 -10.47
CA ARG A 229 -10.65 14.06 -11.04
C ARG A 229 -11.93 13.35 -10.61
N MET A 230 -12.02 12.04 -10.76
CA MET A 230 -13.18 11.24 -10.42
C MET A 230 -13.50 11.32 -8.95
N ARG A 231 -12.51 11.17 -8.07
CA ARG A 231 -12.66 11.42 -6.64
C ARG A 231 -13.23 12.81 -6.38
N ASN A 232 -12.71 13.86 -7.01
CA ASN A 232 -13.26 15.21 -6.85
C ASN A 232 -14.71 15.31 -7.37
N GLU A 233 -14.98 14.74 -8.54
CA GLU A 233 -16.31 14.72 -9.16
C GLU A 233 -17.33 14.03 -8.24
N VAL A 234 -17.03 12.82 -7.75
CA VAL A 234 -17.93 12.06 -6.86
C VAL A 234 -18.03 12.66 -5.45
N SER A 235 -17.05 13.49 -5.04
CA SER A 235 -17.07 14.18 -3.74
C SER A 235 -17.87 15.49 -3.76
N TYR A 236 -17.83 16.24 -4.87
CA TYR A 236 -18.37 17.60 -4.93
C TYR A 236 -19.61 17.73 -5.82
N ARG A 237 -19.87 16.79 -6.74
CA ARG A 237 -21.03 16.83 -7.63
C ARG A 237 -22.10 15.82 -7.23
N PRO A 238 -23.40 16.15 -7.44
CA PRO A 238 -24.45 15.16 -7.28
C PRO A 238 -24.25 14.01 -8.27
N GLN A 239 -23.98 12.83 -7.73
CA GLN A 239 -23.59 11.65 -8.52
C GLN A 239 -24.72 11.14 -9.44
N ARG A 240 -25.98 11.41 -9.09
CA ARG A 240 -27.15 10.95 -9.85
C ARG A 240 -27.44 11.75 -11.13
N LEU A 241 -26.65 12.80 -11.42
CA LEU A 241 -26.89 13.64 -12.60
C LEU A 241 -26.25 13.08 -13.88
N ASN A 242 -25.12 12.38 -13.81
CA ASN A 242 -24.26 12.11 -14.97
C ASN A 242 -23.56 10.74 -14.96
N ILE A 243 -24.02 9.76 -14.20
CA ILE A 243 -23.36 8.46 -14.07
C ILE A 243 -24.28 7.36 -14.63
N ASN A 244 -23.76 6.61 -15.61
CA ASN A 244 -24.42 5.45 -16.18
C ASN A 244 -24.49 4.30 -15.15
N PRO A 245 -25.41 3.33 -15.31
CA PRO A 245 -25.53 2.22 -14.38
C PRO A 245 -24.19 1.51 -14.14
N PRO A 246 -24.01 0.90 -12.96
CA PRO A 246 -22.75 0.25 -12.58
C PRO A 246 -22.29 -0.77 -13.63
N THR A 247 -20.98 -0.83 -13.84
CA THR A 247 -20.34 -1.82 -14.72
C THR A 247 -20.51 -3.25 -14.21
N TYR A 248 -20.68 -3.42 -12.90
CA TYR A 248 -20.72 -4.71 -12.24
C TYR A 248 -22.07 -4.94 -11.55
N THR A 249 -22.57 -6.16 -11.67
CA THR A 249 -23.63 -6.71 -10.82
C THR A 249 -23.12 -6.97 -9.41
N VAL A 250 -24.01 -7.13 -8.43
CA VAL A 250 -23.61 -7.45 -7.05
C VAL A 250 -22.85 -8.78 -6.98
N ASN A 251 -23.27 -9.78 -7.77
CA ASN A 251 -22.59 -11.08 -7.83
C ASN A 251 -21.18 -10.97 -8.40
N GLU A 252 -20.96 -10.13 -9.42
CA GLU A 252 -19.63 -9.87 -9.96
C GLU A 252 -18.75 -9.16 -8.92
N VAL A 253 -19.28 -8.15 -8.22
CA VAL A 253 -18.55 -7.48 -7.13
C VAL A 253 -18.12 -8.47 -6.05
N ILE A 254 -19.02 -9.33 -5.58
CA ILE A 254 -18.71 -10.33 -4.55
C ILE A 254 -17.65 -11.30 -5.06
N LYS A 255 -17.77 -11.78 -6.30
CA LYS A 255 -16.81 -12.69 -6.91
C LYS A 255 -15.42 -12.07 -7.02
N GLU A 256 -15.33 -10.82 -7.45
CA GLU A 256 -14.05 -10.11 -7.54
C GLU A 256 -13.43 -9.86 -6.17
N LEU A 257 -14.21 -9.40 -5.19
CA LEU A 257 -13.73 -9.20 -3.81
C LEU A 257 -13.33 -10.52 -3.14
N SER A 258 -14.02 -11.63 -3.42
CA SER A 258 -13.61 -12.96 -2.92
C SER A 258 -12.23 -13.33 -3.46
N SER A 259 -11.96 -13.07 -4.74
CA SER A 259 -10.62 -13.28 -5.30
C SER A 259 -9.54 -12.38 -4.67
N TYR A 260 -9.92 -11.19 -4.18
CA TYR A 260 -8.99 -10.31 -3.48
C TYR A 260 -8.69 -10.85 -2.08
N TRP A 261 -9.64 -11.51 -1.43
CA TRP A 261 -9.37 -12.25 -0.21
C TRP A 261 -8.43 -13.44 -0.46
N ASP A 262 -8.67 -14.22 -1.51
CA ASP A 262 -7.84 -15.40 -1.84
C ASP A 262 -6.35 -15.03 -1.96
N ILE A 263 -6.05 -13.90 -2.61
CA ILE A 263 -4.66 -13.46 -2.79
C ILE A 263 -4.04 -12.88 -1.51
N LEU A 264 -4.86 -12.43 -0.56
CA LEU A 264 -4.42 -11.90 0.74
C LEU A 264 -4.29 -12.97 1.83
N GLU A 265 -4.73 -14.21 1.58
CA GLU A 265 -4.68 -15.32 2.55
C GLU A 265 -3.29 -15.45 3.19
N PRO A 266 -3.22 -15.45 4.54
CA PRO A 266 -1.95 -15.59 5.24
C PRO A 266 -1.56 -17.05 5.44
N TYR A 267 -0.33 -17.39 5.06
CA TYR A 267 0.27 -18.69 5.36
C TYR A 267 1.24 -18.55 6.53
N GLN A 268 1.43 -19.62 7.31
CA GLN A 268 2.24 -19.60 8.54
C GLN A 268 3.64 -19.01 8.34
N THR A 269 4.33 -19.39 7.27
CA THR A 269 5.71 -18.97 6.97
C THR A 269 5.80 -17.77 6.03
N ASN A 270 4.72 -17.43 5.33
CA ASN A 270 4.67 -16.31 4.40
C ASN A 270 3.25 -15.73 4.37
N LYS A 271 3.08 -14.61 5.06
CA LYS A 271 1.78 -14.03 5.39
C LYS A 271 1.02 -13.47 4.18
N PHE A 272 1.64 -13.42 2.99
CA PHE A 272 0.98 -13.08 1.72
C PHE A 272 1.48 -13.97 0.59
N GLN A 273 1.57 -15.29 0.83
CA GLN A 273 2.25 -16.22 -0.06
C GLN A 273 1.76 -16.16 -1.51
N LEU A 274 0.44 -16.15 -1.74
CA LEU A 274 -0.10 -16.16 -3.09
C LEU A 274 0.18 -14.85 -3.83
N LEU A 275 -0.04 -13.70 -3.15
CA LEU A 275 0.28 -12.38 -3.70
C LEU A 275 1.76 -12.29 -4.08
N ASP A 276 2.65 -12.61 -3.14
CA ASP A 276 4.08 -12.52 -3.34
C ASP A 276 4.55 -13.50 -4.44
N LYS A 277 3.91 -14.67 -4.59
CA LYS A 277 4.19 -15.60 -5.69
C LYS A 277 3.86 -14.99 -7.05
N HIS A 278 2.71 -14.33 -7.19
CA HIS A 278 2.37 -13.61 -8.42
C HIS A 278 3.32 -12.43 -8.68
N LEU A 279 3.71 -11.69 -7.64
CA LEU A 279 4.68 -10.60 -7.76
C LEU A 279 6.06 -11.10 -8.18
N LEU A 280 6.53 -12.21 -7.62
CA LEU A 280 7.80 -12.85 -8.02
C LEU A 280 7.75 -13.28 -9.49
N ARG A 281 6.63 -13.84 -9.94
CA ARG A 281 6.45 -14.18 -11.35
C ARG A 281 6.59 -12.95 -12.24
N ILE A 282 5.87 -11.87 -11.92
CA ILE A 282 5.98 -10.61 -12.67
C ILE A 282 7.43 -10.10 -12.65
N LEU A 283 8.12 -10.22 -11.52
CA LEU A 283 9.52 -9.79 -11.34
C LEU A 283 10.45 -10.54 -12.29
N LEU A 284 10.45 -11.87 -12.21
CA LEU A 284 11.33 -12.72 -13.02
C LEU A 284 11.03 -12.59 -14.51
N GLN A 285 9.75 -12.53 -14.89
CA GLN A 285 9.35 -12.31 -16.28
C GLN A 285 9.83 -10.95 -16.80
N LYS A 286 9.66 -9.87 -16.01
CA LYS A 286 10.16 -8.54 -16.40
C LYS A 286 11.68 -8.51 -16.50
N MET A 287 12.38 -9.11 -15.53
CA MET A 287 13.85 -9.23 -15.58
C MET A 287 14.31 -9.95 -16.84
N TYR A 288 13.68 -11.09 -17.16
CA TYR A 288 13.93 -11.82 -18.39
C TYR A 288 13.65 -10.97 -19.64
N THR A 289 12.51 -10.28 -19.72
CA THR A 289 12.18 -9.45 -20.89
C THR A 289 13.18 -8.31 -21.13
N ASN A 290 13.80 -7.79 -20.06
CA ASN A 290 14.82 -6.74 -20.10
C ASN A 290 16.21 -7.25 -20.47
N LEU A 291 16.42 -8.57 -20.59
CA LEU A 291 17.67 -9.13 -21.10
C LEU A 291 17.86 -8.79 -22.57
N SER A 292 19.13 -8.76 -23.00
CA SER A 292 19.50 -8.52 -24.39
C SER A 292 18.88 -9.60 -25.31
N PRO A 293 18.58 -9.26 -26.58
CA PRO A 293 18.04 -10.23 -27.54
C PRO A 293 18.91 -11.49 -27.64
N THR A 294 20.24 -11.34 -27.64
CA THR A 294 21.20 -12.46 -27.69
C THR A 294 21.02 -13.44 -26.54
N ILE A 295 20.84 -12.94 -25.32
CA ILE A 295 20.65 -13.81 -24.15
C ILE A 295 19.31 -14.56 -24.25
N LYS A 296 18.23 -13.87 -24.64
CA LYS A 296 16.88 -14.46 -24.79
C LYS A 296 16.78 -15.46 -25.95
N THR A 297 17.62 -15.35 -26.98
CA THR A 297 17.68 -16.35 -28.05
C THR A 297 18.35 -17.64 -27.59
N ASN A 298 19.31 -17.54 -26.67
CA ASN A 298 20.08 -18.68 -26.20
C ASN A 298 19.49 -19.34 -24.94
N ASN A 299 18.54 -18.69 -24.27
CA ASN A 299 17.95 -19.20 -23.04
C ASN A 299 16.45 -18.87 -23.04
N SER A 300 15.63 -19.88 -22.85
CA SER A 300 14.20 -19.76 -22.55
C SER A 300 13.97 -19.22 -21.14
N LEU A 301 12.78 -18.69 -20.88
CA LEU A 301 12.38 -18.26 -19.53
C LEU A 301 12.45 -19.42 -18.52
N GLU A 302 12.10 -20.64 -18.96
CA GLU A 302 12.13 -21.83 -18.11
C GLU A 302 13.56 -22.19 -17.68
N GLU A 303 14.53 -22.19 -18.61
CA GLU A 303 15.94 -22.42 -18.29
C GLU A 303 16.46 -21.39 -17.28
N ILE A 304 16.11 -20.11 -17.44
CA ILE A 304 16.48 -19.05 -16.50
C ILE A 304 15.88 -19.27 -15.11
N ILE A 305 14.61 -19.71 -15.03
CA ILE A 305 13.97 -20.03 -13.74
C ILE A 305 14.66 -21.22 -13.09
N VAL A 306 14.97 -22.27 -13.84
CA VAL A 306 15.68 -23.45 -13.34
C VAL A 306 17.07 -23.09 -12.82
N ASP A 307 17.82 -22.26 -13.55
CA ASP A 307 19.13 -21.78 -13.12
C ASP A 307 19.04 -20.89 -11.88
N THR A 308 18.00 -20.07 -11.78
CA THR A 308 17.74 -19.26 -10.57
C THR A 308 17.49 -20.17 -9.36
N LEU A 309 16.69 -21.23 -9.51
CA LEU A 309 16.46 -22.22 -8.46
C LEU A 309 17.74 -22.97 -8.07
N ASN A 310 18.56 -23.36 -9.05
CA ASN A 310 19.88 -23.96 -8.82
C ASN A 310 20.77 -23.05 -7.96
N ASN A 311 20.83 -21.77 -8.31
CA ASN A 311 21.63 -20.77 -7.59
C ASN A 311 21.10 -20.49 -6.17
N LEU A 312 19.79 -20.66 -5.92
CA LEU A 312 19.19 -20.59 -4.59
C LEU A 312 19.40 -21.86 -3.75
N GLY A 313 19.82 -22.97 -4.38
CA GLY A 313 19.84 -24.28 -3.73
C GLY A 313 18.44 -24.88 -3.52
N GLU A 314 17.45 -24.44 -4.28
CA GLU A 314 16.06 -24.88 -4.17
C GLU A 314 15.76 -26.08 -5.07
N THR A 315 14.83 -26.95 -4.63
CA THR A 315 14.40 -28.11 -5.42
C THR A 315 13.59 -27.70 -6.64
N HIS A 316 13.74 -28.44 -7.75
CA HIS A 316 12.97 -28.23 -8.99
C HIS A 316 11.55 -28.77 -8.87
N ASN A 317 10.68 -28.06 -8.15
CA ASN A 317 9.26 -28.40 -8.11
C ASN A 317 8.60 -28.03 -9.46
N PRO A 318 8.08 -28.98 -10.27
CA PRO A 318 7.50 -28.65 -11.57
C PRO A 318 6.35 -27.63 -11.47
N SER A 319 5.54 -27.69 -10.42
CA SER A 319 4.41 -26.77 -10.21
C SER A 319 4.84 -25.32 -9.97
N ILE A 320 6.01 -25.07 -9.37
CA ILE A 320 6.50 -23.70 -9.18
C ILE A 320 7.07 -23.16 -10.50
N ILE A 321 7.78 -24.00 -11.24
CA ILE A 321 8.34 -23.63 -12.55
C ILE A 321 7.20 -23.30 -13.52
N ASP A 322 6.18 -24.16 -13.59
CA ASP A 322 5.00 -23.97 -14.43
C ASP A 322 4.26 -22.68 -14.08
N PHE A 323 4.08 -22.42 -12.78
CA PHE A 323 3.47 -21.17 -12.34
C PHE A 323 4.30 -19.94 -12.74
N LEU A 324 5.61 -19.96 -12.51
CA LEU A 324 6.50 -18.81 -12.77
C LEU A 324 6.68 -18.53 -14.27
N LYS A 325 6.59 -19.55 -15.14
CA LYS A 325 6.69 -19.38 -16.59
C LYS A 325 5.37 -19.02 -17.27
N ASP A 326 4.24 -19.22 -16.59
CA ASP A 326 2.91 -18.91 -17.13
C ASP A 326 2.74 -17.39 -17.35
N VAL A 327 2.65 -17.00 -18.63
CA VAL A 327 2.44 -15.61 -19.07
C VAL A 327 0.96 -15.21 -19.15
N HIS A 328 0.04 -16.17 -18.98
CA HIS A 328 -1.40 -15.96 -19.12
C HIS A 328 -2.17 -15.97 -17.79
N GLY A 329 -1.70 -16.70 -16.78
CA GLY A 329 -2.39 -16.85 -15.48
C GLY A 329 -2.28 -15.65 -14.53
N THR A 330 -2.49 -14.42 -15.00
CA THR A 330 -2.45 -13.20 -14.16
C THR A 330 -3.68 -13.12 -13.26
N HIS A 331 -3.46 -12.94 -11.96
CA HIS A 331 -4.55 -12.73 -11.00
C HIS A 331 -5.29 -11.44 -11.32
N LYS A 332 -6.62 -11.44 -11.17
CA LYS A 332 -7.49 -10.34 -11.61
C LYS A 332 -7.20 -9.01 -10.93
N ILE A 333 -6.68 -9.02 -9.70
CA ILE A 333 -6.29 -7.78 -9.01
C ILE A 333 -5.27 -6.97 -9.81
N PHE A 334 -4.34 -7.62 -10.51
CA PHE A 334 -3.34 -6.92 -11.32
C PHE A 334 -3.93 -6.36 -12.60
N THR A 335 -4.91 -7.03 -13.21
CA THR A 335 -5.61 -6.52 -14.39
C THR A 335 -6.57 -5.39 -14.01
N GLU A 336 -7.28 -5.51 -12.88
CA GLU A 336 -8.18 -4.45 -12.39
C GLU A 336 -7.42 -3.20 -11.95
N ALA A 337 -6.24 -3.35 -11.35
CA ALA A 337 -5.40 -2.21 -10.99
C ALA A 337 -4.98 -1.37 -12.22
N GLN A 338 -4.99 -1.94 -13.42
CA GLN A 338 -4.70 -1.28 -14.69
C GLN A 338 -5.93 -0.63 -15.34
N ASN A 339 -7.12 -0.76 -14.76
CA ASN A 339 -8.35 -0.15 -15.27
C ASN A 339 -8.55 1.27 -14.69
N LYS A 340 -9.27 2.13 -15.43
CA LYS A 340 -9.61 3.49 -15.00
C LYS A 340 -10.78 3.47 -14.02
N ALA A 341 -10.79 4.37 -13.03
CA ALA A 341 -11.95 4.53 -12.15
C ALA A 341 -13.22 5.01 -12.89
N LEU A 342 -13.07 5.57 -14.09
CA LEU A 342 -14.16 5.88 -15.01
C LEU A 342 -13.86 5.26 -16.37
N ASP A 343 -14.75 4.40 -16.83
CA ASP A 343 -14.69 3.86 -18.19
C ASP A 343 -14.93 4.99 -19.20
N PRO A 344 -13.98 5.29 -20.11
CA PRO A 344 -14.10 6.39 -21.06
C PRO A 344 -15.15 6.14 -22.16
N ILE A 345 -15.52 4.88 -22.41
CA ILE A 345 -16.50 4.49 -23.42
C ILE A 345 -17.90 4.54 -22.82
N THR A 346 -18.09 3.89 -21.67
CA THR A 346 -19.41 3.77 -21.06
C THR A 346 -19.72 4.88 -20.07
N ASN A 347 -18.75 5.70 -19.66
CA ASN A 347 -18.88 6.71 -18.60
C ASN A 347 -19.40 6.11 -17.26
N SER A 348 -19.10 4.83 -17.03
CA SER A 348 -19.48 4.10 -15.82
C SER A 348 -18.33 4.11 -14.82
N LEU A 349 -18.67 4.18 -13.53
CA LEU A 349 -17.66 4.11 -12.46
C LEU A 349 -17.16 2.67 -12.29
N ASN A 350 -15.85 2.52 -12.09
CA ASN A 350 -15.20 1.26 -11.72
C ASN A 350 -14.45 1.40 -10.37
N PRO A 351 -15.15 1.19 -9.24
CA PRO A 351 -14.52 1.22 -7.92
C PRO A 351 -13.51 0.08 -7.69
N LEU A 352 -13.72 -1.10 -8.30
CA LEU A 352 -12.82 -2.25 -8.15
C LEU A 352 -11.40 -1.93 -8.60
N SER A 353 -11.23 -1.10 -9.63
CA SER A 353 -9.90 -0.66 -10.07
C SER A 353 -9.12 0.10 -8.99
N VAL A 354 -9.80 1.00 -8.25
CA VAL A 354 -9.18 1.80 -7.18
C VAL A 354 -8.94 0.93 -5.94
N ILE A 355 -9.86 0.01 -5.63
CA ILE A 355 -9.70 -0.98 -4.55
C ILE A 355 -8.49 -1.87 -4.82
N ALA A 356 -8.29 -2.32 -6.07
CA ALA A 356 -7.14 -3.13 -6.45
C ALA A 356 -5.81 -2.39 -6.25
N ARG A 357 -5.72 -1.14 -6.73
CA ARG A 357 -4.52 -0.29 -6.52
C ARG A 357 -4.24 -0.04 -5.04
N ALA A 358 -5.27 0.34 -4.27
CA ALA A 358 -5.17 0.54 -2.84
C ALA A 358 -4.66 -0.73 -2.12
N THR A 359 -5.19 -1.90 -2.44
CA THR A 359 -4.78 -3.18 -1.86
C THR A 359 -3.30 -3.48 -2.15
N LEU A 360 -2.86 -3.31 -3.40
CA LEU A 360 -1.46 -3.54 -3.77
C LEU A 360 -0.51 -2.55 -3.08
N MET A 361 -0.89 -1.28 -2.99
CA MET A 361 -0.08 -0.26 -2.30
C MET A 361 -0.04 -0.50 -0.78
N LEU A 362 -1.15 -0.94 -0.19
CA LEU A 362 -1.22 -1.32 1.22
C LEU A 362 -0.34 -2.53 1.54
N ARG A 363 -0.27 -3.53 0.66
CA ARG A 363 0.69 -4.65 0.82
C ARG A 363 2.13 -4.15 0.87
N ILE A 364 2.49 -3.20 0.00
CA ILE A 364 3.84 -2.59 0.00
C ILE A 364 4.08 -1.83 1.31
N SER A 365 3.15 -0.95 1.69
CA SER A 365 3.32 -0.08 2.87
C SER A 365 3.38 -0.87 4.17
N THR A 366 2.53 -1.89 4.31
CA THR A 366 2.53 -2.82 5.44
C THR A 366 3.88 -3.51 5.57
N GLY A 367 4.38 -4.12 4.49
CA GLY A 367 5.64 -4.85 4.57
C GLY A 367 6.87 -3.94 4.73
N ASN A 368 6.85 -2.71 4.18
CA ASN A 368 7.92 -1.74 4.43
C ASN A 368 7.91 -1.28 5.90
N THR A 369 6.73 -1.03 6.47
CA THR A 369 6.58 -0.69 7.90
C THR A 369 7.08 -1.82 8.78
N SER A 370 6.67 -3.07 8.52
CA SER A 370 7.14 -4.24 9.26
C SER A 370 8.67 -4.34 9.21
N LEU A 371 9.28 -4.13 8.04
CA LEU A 371 10.73 -4.14 7.89
C LEU A 371 11.42 -3.04 8.73
N ILE A 372 10.86 -1.82 8.78
CA ILE A 372 11.40 -0.72 9.62
C ILE A 372 11.37 -1.09 11.10
N PHE A 373 10.23 -1.57 11.60
CA PHE A 373 10.06 -1.93 13.00
C PHE A 373 10.92 -3.15 13.38
N LYS A 374 11.00 -4.15 12.51
CA LYS A 374 11.89 -5.31 12.68
C LYS A 374 13.36 -4.89 12.72
N ASN A 375 13.79 -4.00 11.82
CA ASN A 375 15.18 -3.49 11.80
C ASN A 375 15.50 -2.63 13.04
N ALA A 376 14.48 -2.04 13.66
CA ALA A 376 14.60 -1.34 14.94
C ALA A 376 14.55 -2.29 16.15
N GLY A 377 14.41 -3.60 15.92
CA GLY A 377 14.30 -4.61 16.96
C GLY A 377 12.97 -4.56 17.70
N VAL A 378 11.89 -4.05 17.08
CA VAL A 378 10.53 -4.09 17.62
C VAL A 378 9.85 -5.40 17.22
N ASP A 379 9.37 -6.13 18.22
CA ASP A 379 8.66 -7.38 18.06
C ASP A 379 7.15 -7.18 18.24
N LYS A 380 6.33 -8.14 17.78
CA LYS A 380 4.87 -8.10 17.92
C LYS A 380 4.42 -7.83 19.36
N SER A 381 5.10 -8.42 20.35
CA SER A 381 4.78 -8.28 21.77
C SER A 381 5.02 -6.88 22.32
N ASP A 382 5.94 -6.11 21.73
CA ASP A 382 6.19 -4.73 22.17
C ASP A 382 4.98 -3.82 21.85
N LEU A 383 4.20 -4.19 20.83
CA LEU A 383 3.05 -3.43 20.33
C LEU A 383 1.70 -3.98 20.86
N SER A 384 1.71 -4.79 21.91
CA SER A 384 0.51 -5.49 22.42
C SER A 384 -0.67 -4.55 22.71
N ASP A 385 -0.42 -3.39 23.32
CA ASP A 385 -1.46 -2.43 23.70
C ASP A 385 -2.09 -1.76 22.47
N LEU A 386 -1.27 -1.51 21.43
CA LEU A 386 -1.75 -1.01 20.16
C LEU A 386 -2.63 -2.04 19.47
N TRP A 387 -2.20 -3.31 19.46
CA TRP A 387 -2.98 -4.39 18.85
C TRP A 387 -4.30 -4.63 19.55
N GLU A 388 -4.28 -4.70 20.88
CA GLU A 388 -5.49 -4.84 21.68
C GLU A 388 -6.48 -3.72 21.36
N SER A 389 -6.02 -2.47 21.38
CA SER A 389 -6.86 -1.31 21.08
C SER A 389 -7.40 -1.37 19.65
N TYR A 390 -6.54 -1.61 18.66
CA TYR A 390 -6.93 -1.69 17.26
C TYR A 390 -7.94 -2.82 16.99
N GLY A 391 -7.73 -4.01 17.54
CA GLY A 391 -8.62 -5.14 17.31
C GLY A 391 -9.97 -4.98 17.99
N VAL A 392 -10.02 -4.41 19.20
CA VAL A 392 -11.28 -4.14 19.90
C VAL A 392 -12.08 -3.04 19.19
N GLU A 393 -11.44 -1.93 18.81
CA GLU A 393 -12.10 -0.81 18.11
C GLU A 393 -12.71 -1.24 16.77
N ASN A 394 -12.05 -2.16 16.07
CA ASN A 394 -12.49 -2.68 14.78
C ASN A 394 -13.39 -3.93 14.89
N GLY A 395 -13.67 -4.41 16.11
CA GLY A 395 -14.56 -5.54 16.35
C GLY A 395 -14.00 -6.87 15.85
N PHE A 396 -12.69 -7.06 15.93
CA PHE A 396 -12.04 -8.33 15.60
C PHE A 396 -12.12 -9.34 16.74
N TRP A 397 -12.00 -8.86 17.97
CA TRP A 397 -12.09 -9.68 19.18
C TRP A 397 -12.62 -8.85 20.36
N ASN A 398 -13.00 -9.54 21.44
CA ASN A 398 -13.41 -8.89 22.69
C ASN A 398 -12.19 -8.40 23.49
N ALA A 399 -12.38 -7.40 24.34
CA ALA A 399 -11.32 -6.90 25.22
C ALA A 399 -10.69 -8.03 26.05
N GLY A 400 -9.36 -8.08 26.07
CA GLY A 400 -8.55 -9.12 26.72
C GLY A 400 -8.44 -10.43 25.92
N SER A 401 -8.89 -10.47 24.67
CA SER A 401 -8.90 -11.67 23.82
C SER A 401 -8.07 -11.51 22.54
N THR A 402 -7.02 -10.66 22.55
CA THR A 402 -6.07 -10.55 21.43
C THR A 402 -5.47 -11.92 21.08
N PRO A 403 -5.55 -12.36 19.80
CA PRO A 403 -4.95 -13.63 19.37
C PRO A 403 -3.42 -13.62 19.44
N ASN A 404 -2.85 -14.77 19.81
CA ASN A 404 -1.40 -14.96 19.84
C ASN A 404 -0.80 -14.94 18.43
N ASP A 405 -1.44 -15.62 17.47
CA ASP A 405 -1.11 -15.54 16.05
C ASP A 405 -2.25 -14.85 15.30
N PHE A 406 -1.92 -13.83 14.52
CA PHE A 406 -2.93 -13.12 13.73
C PHE A 406 -3.37 -13.90 12.49
N THR A 407 -2.70 -14.99 12.12
CA THR A 407 -3.22 -15.90 11.08
C THR A 407 -4.52 -16.57 11.48
N GLU A 408 -4.80 -16.72 12.78
CA GLU A 408 -6.07 -17.26 13.27
C GLU A 408 -7.26 -16.38 12.85
N LEU A 409 -7.03 -15.08 12.60
CA LEU A 409 -8.05 -14.18 12.05
C LEU A 409 -8.49 -14.55 10.63
N TRP A 410 -7.70 -15.37 9.91
CA TRP A 410 -8.08 -15.93 8.62
C TRP A 410 -9.14 -17.01 8.76
N ASP A 411 -9.01 -17.88 9.76
CA ASP A 411 -9.95 -18.97 9.98
C ASP A 411 -11.37 -18.42 10.23
N ASP A 412 -11.48 -17.31 10.96
CA ASP A 412 -12.75 -16.60 11.18
C ASP A 412 -13.38 -16.08 9.88
N ILE A 413 -12.57 -15.55 8.95
CA ILE A 413 -13.08 -14.88 7.74
C ILE A 413 -13.31 -15.85 6.59
N LYS A 414 -12.54 -16.96 6.53
CA LYS A 414 -12.61 -17.94 5.45
C LYS A 414 -14.01 -18.52 5.29
N ASP A 415 -14.60 -19.00 6.39
CA ASP A 415 -15.96 -19.55 6.39
C ASP A 415 -16.98 -18.47 5.96
N HIS A 416 -16.76 -17.23 6.38
CA HIS A 416 -17.62 -16.11 5.97
C HIS A 416 -17.48 -15.73 4.49
N ILE A 417 -16.28 -15.85 3.90
CA ILE A 417 -16.08 -15.69 2.46
C ILE A 417 -16.84 -16.79 1.73
N GLU A 418 -16.64 -18.06 2.11
CA GLU A 418 -17.31 -19.20 1.49
C GLU A 418 -18.84 -19.10 1.55
N ASP A 419 -19.39 -18.67 2.70
CA ASP A 419 -20.81 -18.40 2.89
C ASP A 419 -21.33 -17.33 1.92
N VAL A 420 -20.65 -16.19 1.83
CA VAL A 420 -21.05 -15.06 1.00
C VAL A 420 -20.95 -15.41 -0.48
N THR A 421 -19.87 -16.08 -0.89
CA THR A 421 -19.68 -16.51 -2.28
C THR A 421 -20.72 -17.57 -2.67
N SER A 422 -20.96 -18.58 -1.82
CA SER A 422 -21.95 -19.63 -2.07
C SER A 422 -23.37 -19.06 -2.13
N TRP A 423 -23.68 -18.13 -1.22
CA TRP A 423 -24.92 -17.38 -1.25
C TRP A 423 -25.08 -16.61 -2.57
N ALA A 424 -24.07 -15.85 -3.00
CA ALA A 424 -24.13 -15.07 -4.23
C ALA A 424 -24.33 -15.95 -5.47
N ILE A 425 -23.65 -17.10 -5.54
CA ILE A 425 -23.81 -18.11 -6.61
C ILE A 425 -25.22 -18.68 -6.65
N SER A 426 -25.87 -18.84 -5.49
CA SER A 426 -27.25 -19.35 -5.41
C SER A 426 -28.31 -18.35 -5.89
N LYS A 427 -27.94 -17.08 -6.08
CA LYS A 427 -28.84 -16.01 -6.51
C LYS A 427 -28.78 -15.79 -8.02
N SER A 428 -29.79 -15.10 -8.53
CA SER A 428 -29.85 -14.72 -9.95
C SER A 428 -28.65 -13.82 -10.32
N PRO A 429 -28.07 -13.94 -11.53
CA PRO A 429 -26.97 -13.08 -11.97
C PRO A 429 -27.29 -11.57 -11.93
N ASP A 430 -28.57 -11.21 -12.07
CA ASP A 430 -29.10 -9.84 -12.02
C ASP A 430 -29.59 -9.43 -10.61
N LEU A 431 -29.07 -10.07 -9.56
CA LEU A 431 -29.39 -9.78 -8.17
C LEU A 431 -29.31 -8.28 -7.87
N SER A 432 -30.45 -7.70 -7.48
CA SER A 432 -30.56 -6.29 -7.12
C SER A 432 -30.35 -6.07 -5.62
N LEU A 433 -29.87 -4.89 -5.25
CA LEU A 433 -29.77 -4.48 -3.84
C LEU A 433 -31.12 -4.49 -3.13
N PHE A 434 -32.23 -4.25 -3.84
CA PHE A 434 -33.57 -4.33 -3.25
C PHE A 434 -33.86 -5.75 -2.75
N GLN A 435 -33.65 -6.77 -3.60
CA GLN A 435 -33.85 -8.18 -3.22
C GLN A 435 -32.95 -8.58 -2.05
N ILE A 436 -31.74 -8.01 -1.98
CA ILE A 436 -30.81 -8.25 -0.88
C ILE A 436 -31.37 -7.75 0.46
N TYR A 437 -31.97 -6.55 0.50
CA TYR A 437 -32.52 -5.97 1.73
C TYR A 437 -33.92 -6.46 2.08
N ASP A 438 -34.79 -6.69 1.09
CA ASP A 438 -36.20 -7.05 1.29
C ASP A 438 -36.34 -8.52 1.73
N ASP A 439 -35.57 -9.42 1.12
CA ASP A 439 -35.64 -10.85 1.46
C ASP A 439 -34.95 -11.17 2.81
N GLY A 440 -34.35 -10.17 3.49
CA GLY A 440 -33.51 -10.38 4.67
C GLY A 440 -32.36 -11.36 4.41
N ALA A 441 -31.99 -11.53 3.14
CA ALA A 441 -31.22 -12.67 2.68
C ALA A 441 -29.71 -12.50 2.87
N ILE A 442 -29.22 -11.33 3.28
CA ILE A 442 -27.79 -11.09 3.55
C ILE A 442 -27.33 -12.02 4.69
N PRO A 443 -26.38 -12.95 4.44
CA PRO A 443 -25.73 -13.67 5.52
C PRO A 443 -25.08 -12.70 6.51
N ASN A 444 -25.18 -12.97 7.82
CA ASN A 444 -24.41 -12.21 8.82
C ASN A 444 -22.90 -12.16 8.47
N SER A 445 -22.41 -13.17 7.75
CA SER A 445 -21.08 -13.28 7.14
C SER A 445 -20.67 -12.07 6.29
N PHE A 446 -21.60 -11.28 5.73
CA PHE A 446 -21.28 -10.02 5.03
C PHE A 446 -20.60 -8.98 5.91
N ASN A 447 -20.91 -8.95 7.21
CA ASN A 447 -20.28 -8.00 8.12
C ASN A 447 -18.80 -8.27 8.27
N TYR A 448 -18.39 -9.53 8.17
CA TYR A 448 -17.00 -9.96 8.22
C TYR A 448 -16.36 -9.85 6.84
N PHE A 449 -17.05 -10.26 5.76
CA PHE A 449 -16.56 -10.22 4.38
C PHE A 449 -16.00 -8.86 3.96
N LYS A 450 -16.56 -7.75 4.47
CA LYS A 450 -16.10 -6.38 4.20
C LYS A 450 -14.85 -5.94 5.01
N GLN A 451 -14.39 -6.72 5.99
CA GLN A 451 -13.31 -6.36 6.93
C GLN A 451 -11.91 -6.63 6.38
N PHE A 452 -11.59 -6.12 5.19
CA PHE A 452 -10.26 -6.25 4.57
C PHE A 452 -9.09 -5.77 5.46
N HIS A 453 -9.37 -4.89 6.43
CA HIS A 453 -8.38 -4.38 7.37
C HIS A 453 -7.76 -5.42 8.29
N ARG A 454 -8.37 -6.61 8.41
CA ARG A 454 -7.71 -7.77 9.06
C ARG A 454 -6.37 -8.09 8.42
N ALA A 455 -6.26 -7.92 7.10
CA ALA A 455 -5.03 -8.22 6.37
C ALA A 455 -3.82 -7.38 6.82
N CYS A 456 -4.05 -6.20 7.42
CA CYS A 456 -2.97 -5.40 7.97
C CYS A 456 -2.19 -6.16 9.07
N LEU A 457 -2.92 -6.85 9.94
CA LEU A 457 -2.36 -7.56 11.09
C LEU A 457 -1.53 -8.78 10.68
N TRP A 458 -1.77 -9.36 9.51
CA TRP A 458 -0.96 -10.46 9.01
C TRP A 458 0.44 -10.01 8.60
N GLY A 459 0.58 -8.76 8.18
CA GLY A 459 1.80 -8.26 7.55
C GLY A 459 2.71 -7.40 8.41
N ILE A 460 2.28 -6.97 9.60
CA ILE A 460 3.06 -6.10 10.50
C ILE A 460 3.87 -6.91 11.49
#